data_AF-A0A2Z4V213-F1
#
_entry.id   AF-A0A2Z4V213-F1
#
_cell.length_a   1.000
_cell.length_b   1.000
_cell.length_c   1.000
_cell.angle_alpha   90.00
_cell.angle_beta   90.00
_cell.angle_gamma   90.00
#
_symmetry.space_group_name_H-M   'P 1'
#
loop_
_entity.id
_entity.type
_entity.pdbx_description
1 polymer ?
#
loop_
_entity_poly.entity_id
_entity_poly.type
_entity_poly.pdbx_seq_one_letter_code
_entity_poly.pdbx_strand_id
1 'polypeptide(L)'
;MSERTRADLEMIRECSDSLFAIHRQFKDNSNPADAYDDALGSKKLREVFDDFSDTWKKTRKKLMEDIQHLAEFTKTAADTYDEVDSKLAEALRSAKKKG
;
A
#
# COMPACT_ATOMS: atom_id res chain seq x y z
N MET A 1 -4.07 8.12 -25.49
CA MET A 1 -4.17 8.86 -24.21
C MET A 1 -3.83 10.35 -24.35
N SER A 2 -4.46 11.22 -23.55
CA SER A 2 -4.05 12.63 -23.34
C SER A 2 -2.91 12.72 -22.32
N GLU A 3 -2.04 13.73 -22.40
CA GLU A 3 -0.94 13.96 -21.45
C GLU A 3 -1.42 14.03 -20.00
N ARG A 4 -2.57 14.66 -19.74
CA ARG A 4 -3.16 14.74 -18.40
C ARG A 4 -3.47 13.34 -17.85
N THR A 5 -4.14 12.51 -18.64
CA THR A 5 -4.51 11.15 -18.24
C THR A 5 -3.28 10.29 -17.96
N ARG A 6 -2.21 10.46 -18.75
CA ARG A 6 -0.94 9.76 -18.52
C ARG A 6 -0.30 10.16 -17.19
N ALA A 7 -0.26 11.46 -16.89
CA ALA A 7 0.27 11.96 -15.62
C ALA A 7 -0.58 11.51 -14.41
N ASP A 8 -1.91 11.49 -14.55
CA ASP A 8 -2.80 11.00 -13.50
C ASP A 8 -2.58 9.50 -13.23
N LEU A 9 -2.34 8.67 -14.26
CA LEU A 9 -2.03 7.25 -14.10
C LEU A 9 -0.67 7.00 -13.47
N GLU A 10 0.33 7.78 -13.84
CA GLU A 10 1.66 7.75 -13.21
C GLU A 10 1.55 8.06 -11.71
N MET A 11 0.81 9.12 -11.36
CA MET A 11 0.55 9.47 -9.96
C MET A 11 -0.18 8.35 -9.19
N ILE A 12 -1.17 7.68 -9.81
CA ILE A 12 -1.87 6.55 -9.16
C ILE A 12 -0.91 5.38 -8.90
N ARG A 13 0.01 5.11 -9.83
CA ARG A 13 1.04 4.07 -9.65
C ARG A 13 2.01 4.42 -8.52
N GLU A 14 2.51 5.65 -8.51
CA GLU A 14 3.39 6.14 -7.44
C GLU A 14 2.73 6.08 -6.07
N CYS A 15 1.43 6.40 -6.00
CA CYS A 15 0.63 6.24 -4.78
C CYS A 15 0.58 4.77 -4.33
N SER A 16 0.34 3.82 -5.25
CA SER A 16 0.33 2.39 -4.95
C SER A 16 1.68 1.92 -4.40
N ASP A 17 2.77 2.28 -5.06
CA ASP A 17 4.13 1.91 -4.64
C ASP A 17 4.48 2.49 -3.26
N SER A 18 4.08 3.73 -3.02
CA SER A 18 4.27 4.39 -1.71
C SER A 18 3.49 3.68 -0.61
N LEU A 19 2.25 3.27 -0.88
CA LEU A 19 1.43 2.51 0.08
C LEU A 19 2.06 1.14 0.38
N PHE A 20 2.56 0.42 -0.63
CA PHE A 20 3.27 -0.84 -0.41
C PHE A 20 4.56 -0.64 0.41
N ALA A 21 5.28 0.46 0.18
CA ALA A 21 6.46 0.79 0.97
C ALA A 21 6.11 1.03 2.45
N ILE A 22 5.05 1.81 2.72
CA ILE A 22 4.56 2.05 4.08
C ILE A 22 4.11 0.73 4.74
N HIS A 23 3.35 -0.10 4.03
CA HIS A 23 2.95 -1.43 4.51
C HIS A 23 4.16 -2.28 4.91
N ARG A 24 5.22 -2.31 4.08
CA ARG A 24 6.47 -3.02 4.39
C ARG A 24 7.15 -2.45 5.65
N GLN A 25 7.19 -1.13 5.82
CA GLN A 25 7.78 -0.52 7.01
C GLN A 25 7.04 -0.95 8.30
N PHE A 26 5.71 -0.95 8.28
CA PHE A 26 4.93 -1.46 9.40
C PHE A 26 5.13 -2.96 9.63
N LYS A 27 5.30 -3.75 8.57
CA LYS A 27 5.57 -5.19 8.67
C LYS A 27 6.93 -5.47 9.31
N ASP A 28 7.98 -4.81 8.86
CA ASP A 28 9.36 -5.13 9.24
C ASP A 28 9.72 -4.51 10.60
N ASN A 29 9.16 -3.34 10.94
CA ASN A 29 9.39 -2.66 12.22
C ASN A 29 8.17 -2.82 13.15
N SER A 30 7.90 -4.09 13.48
CA SER A 30 6.59 -4.55 13.99
C SER A 30 6.19 -4.04 15.37
N ASN A 31 7.11 -4.05 16.34
CA ASN A 31 6.75 -3.79 17.73
C ASN A 31 7.86 -3.04 18.46
N PRO A 32 7.64 -1.76 18.83
CA PRO A 32 8.61 -1.02 19.61
C PRO A 32 8.72 -1.54 21.05
N ALA A 33 7.74 -2.29 21.57
CA ALA A 33 7.72 -2.77 22.95
C ALA A 33 8.47 -4.10 23.17
N ASP A 34 8.62 -4.95 22.14
CA ASP A 34 9.23 -6.29 22.24
C ASP A 34 10.66 -6.26 22.84
N ALA A 35 11.38 -5.14 22.69
CA ALA A 35 12.76 -5.01 23.17
C ALA A 35 12.89 -4.58 24.65
N TYR A 36 11.80 -4.19 25.31
CA TYR A 36 11.86 -3.51 26.61
C TYR A 36 11.40 -4.35 27.80
N ASP A 37 10.80 -5.51 27.57
CA ASP A 37 10.11 -6.25 28.64
C ASP A 37 11.06 -6.68 29.78
N ASP A 38 12.25 -7.18 29.43
CA ASP A 38 13.28 -7.55 30.40
C ASP A 38 14.02 -6.35 31.01
N ALA A 39 14.01 -5.19 30.33
CA ALA A 39 14.69 -3.98 30.78
C ALA A 39 13.91 -3.22 31.86
N LEU A 40 12.60 -3.44 31.97
CA LEU A 40 11.74 -2.74 32.92
C LEU A 40 11.83 -3.40 34.30
N GLY A 41 12.44 -2.74 35.28
CA GLY A 41 12.53 -3.26 36.66
C GLY A 41 11.21 -3.20 37.47
N SER A 42 10.18 -2.54 36.95
CA SER A 42 8.89 -2.34 37.64
C SER A 42 7.79 -3.19 37.02
N LYS A 43 7.14 -4.03 37.84
CA LYS A 43 6.01 -4.87 37.43
C LYS A 43 4.86 -4.06 36.81
N LYS A 44 4.51 -2.93 37.43
CA LYS A 44 3.43 -2.06 36.94
C LYS A 44 3.77 -1.43 35.58
N LEU A 45 5.05 -1.11 35.34
CA LEU A 45 5.47 -0.60 34.03
C LEU A 45 5.41 -1.70 32.97
N ARG A 46 5.79 -2.94 33.30
CA ARG A 46 5.65 -4.09 32.39
C ARG A 46 4.20 -4.30 31.97
N GLU A 47 3.28 -4.36 32.93
CA GLU A 47 1.84 -4.55 32.65
C GLU A 47 1.30 -3.48 31.67
N VAL A 48 1.69 -2.21 31.84
CA VAL A 48 1.29 -1.13 30.93
C VAL A 48 1.92 -1.27 29.54
N PHE A 49 3.18 -1.71 29.47
CA PHE A 49 3.87 -1.95 28.20
C PHE A 49 3.30 -3.16 27.45
N ASP A 50 2.89 -4.22 28.17
CA ASP A 50 2.22 -5.38 27.61
C ASP A 50 0.87 -4.99 27.00
N ASP A 51 0.03 -4.25 27.73
CA ASP A 51 -1.25 -3.76 27.25
C ASP A 51 -1.10 -2.88 25.99
N PHE A 52 -0.07 -2.02 25.98
CA PHE A 52 0.29 -1.21 24.82
C PHE A 52 0.73 -2.08 23.65
N SER A 53 1.64 -3.03 23.89
CA SER A 53 2.19 -3.96 22.90
C SER A 53 1.09 -4.75 22.19
N ASP A 54 0.16 -5.32 22.96
CA ASP A 54 -0.98 -6.08 22.45
C ASP A 54 -1.94 -5.21 21.64
N THR A 55 -2.24 -4.01 22.15
CA THR A 55 -3.11 -3.06 21.45
C THR A 55 -2.47 -2.61 20.15
N TRP A 56 -1.19 -2.23 20.19
CA TRP A 56 -0.40 -1.84 19.03
C TRP A 56 -0.36 -2.95 17.97
N LYS A 57 -0.10 -4.19 18.38
CA LYS A 57 -0.07 -5.33 17.46
C LYS A 57 -1.39 -5.50 16.71
N LYS A 58 -2.53 -5.39 17.42
CA LYS A 58 -3.88 -5.51 16.83
C LYS A 58 -4.17 -4.34 15.88
N THR A 59 -3.94 -3.11 16.31
CA THR A 59 -4.23 -1.91 15.50
C THR A 59 -3.30 -1.81 14.29
N ARG A 60 -2.01 -2.09 14.45
CA ARG A 60 -1.03 -2.16 13.36
C ARG A 60 -1.42 -3.19 12.30
N LYS A 61 -1.81 -4.40 12.72
CA LYS A 61 -2.22 -5.45 11.79
C LYS A 61 -3.40 -5.00 10.93
N LYS A 62 -4.41 -4.39 11.55
CA LYS A 62 -5.56 -3.84 10.83
C LYS A 62 -5.15 -2.72 9.86
N LEU A 63 -4.32 -1.79 10.32
CA LEU A 63 -3.81 -0.70 9.46
C LEU A 63 -3.04 -1.26 8.25
N MET A 64 -2.22 -2.29 8.46
CA MET A 64 -1.50 -2.96 7.37
C MET A 64 -2.45 -3.60 6.35
N GLU A 65 -3.48 -4.31 6.80
CA GLU A 65 -4.50 -4.89 5.91
C GLU A 65 -5.20 -3.79 5.10
N ASP A 66 -5.59 -2.69 5.73
CA ASP A 66 -6.24 -1.55 5.05
C ASP A 66 -5.32 -0.88 4.01
N ILE A 67 -4.04 -0.66 4.34
CA ILE A 67 -3.05 -0.10 3.42
C ILE A 67 -2.81 -1.04 2.24
N GLN A 68 -2.69 -2.35 2.49
CA GLN A 68 -2.51 -3.33 1.43
C GLN A 68 -3.68 -3.33 0.46
N HIS A 69 -4.93 -3.34 0.96
CA HIS A 69 -6.11 -3.29 0.11
C HIS A 69 -6.15 -2.02 -0.75
N LEU A 70 -5.78 -0.86 -0.19
CA LEU A 70 -5.73 0.39 -0.94
C LEU A 70 -4.63 0.38 -2.00
N ALA A 71 -3.46 -0.17 -1.68
CA ALA A 71 -2.34 -0.32 -2.62
C ALA A 71 -2.71 -1.24 -3.80
N GLU A 72 -3.35 -2.37 -3.53
CA GLU A 72 -3.83 -3.30 -4.54
C GLU A 72 -4.94 -2.68 -5.42
N PHE A 73 -5.86 -1.93 -4.82
CA PHE A 73 -6.91 -1.23 -5.55
C PHE A 73 -6.34 -0.19 -6.51
N THR A 74 -5.43 0.66 -6.04
CA THR A 74 -4.78 1.70 -6.86
C THR A 74 -3.96 1.10 -7.99
N LYS A 75 -3.22 0.02 -7.73
CA LYS A 75 -2.49 -0.73 -8.77
C LYS A 75 -3.44 -1.30 -9.83
N THR A 76 -4.49 -1.98 -9.40
CA THR A 76 -5.49 -2.57 -10.30
C THR A 76 -6.15 -1.50 -11.17
N ALA A 77 -6.46 -0.35 -10.60
CA ALA A 77 -7.01 0.78 -11.35
C ALA A 77 -6.03 1.24 -12.45
N ALA A 78 -4.77 1.50 -12.09
CA ALA A 78 -3.76 1.93 -13.07
C ALA A 78 -3.56 0.91 -14.20
N ASP A 79 -3.43 -0.37 -13.87
CA ASP A 79 -3.22 -1.44 -14.85
C ASP A 79 -4.43 -1.60 -15.78
N THR A 80 -5.65 -1.47 -15.25
CA THR A 80 -6.89 -1.51 -16.05
C THR A 80 -6.94 -0.37 -17.05
N TYR A 81 -6.58 0.87 -16.64
CA TYR A 81 -6.59 2.01 -17.55
C TYR A 81 -5.55 1.86 -18.67
N ASP A 82 -4.35 1.38 -18.35
CA ASP A 82 -3.30 1.12 -19.34
C ASP A 82 -3.71 0.04 -20.35
N GLU A 83 -4.37 -1.03 -19.88
CA GLU A 83 -4.89 -2.10 -20.75
C GLU A 83 -5.96 -1.56 -21.70
N VAL A 84 -6.88 -0.72 -21.20
CA VAL A 84 -7.94 -0.12 -22.01
C VAL A 84 -7.36 0.83 -23.06
N ASP A 85 -6.40 1.69 -22.72
CA ASP A 85 -5.77 2.60 -23.70
C ASP A 85 -4.96 1.82 -24.74
N SER A 86 -4.27 0.74 -24.34
CA SER A 86 -3.54 -0.13 -25.25
C SER A 86 -4.47 -0.79 -26.27
N LYS A 87 -5.59 -1.38 -25.82
CA LYS A 87 -6.60 -1.98 -26.69
C LYS A 87 -7.22 -0.94 -27.64
N LEU A 88 -7.50 0.26 -27.14
CA LEU A 88 -8.02 1.36 -27.97
C LEU A 88 -7.02 1.78 -29.05
N ALA A 89 -5.74 1.93 -28.69
CA ALA A 89 -4.68 2.27 -29.63
C ALA A 89 -4.50 1.20 -30.72
N GLU A 90 -4.56 -0.08 -30.35
CA GLU A 90 -4.53 -1.20 -31.30
C GLU A 90 -5.72 -1.20 -32.27
N ALA A 91 -6.93 -0.96 -31.75
CA ALA A 91 -8.14 -0.87 -32.56
C ALA A 91 -8.05 0.28 -33.58
N LEU A 92 -7.59 1.46 -33.15
CA LEU A 92 -7.38 2.63 -34.02
C LEU A 92 -6.32 2.37 -35.10
N ARG A 93 -5.18 1.77 -34.74
CA ARG A 93 -4.13 1.38 -35.70
C ARG A 93 -4.64 0.37 -36.72
N SER A 94 -5.43 -0.60 -36.27
CA SER A 94 -6.02 -1.63 -37.12
C SER A 94 -7.05 -1.06 -38.09
N ALA A 95 -7.90 -0.13 -37.62
CA ALA A 95 -8.86 0.58 -38.48
C ALA A 95 -8.14 1.42 -39.55
N LYS A 96 -7.08 2.15 -39.17
CA LYS A 96 -6.26 2.94 -40.11
C LYS A 96 -5.55 2.09 -41.17
N LYS A 97 -5.20 0.84 -40.87
CA LYS A 97 -4.58 -0.08 -41.85
C LYS A 97 -5.59 -0.69 -42.83
N LYS A 98 -6.89 -0.68 -42.51
CA LYS A 98 -7.95 -1.28 -43.31
C LYS A 98 -8.66 -0.28 -44.25
N GLY A 99 -8.47 1.02 -44.06
CA GLY A 99 -8.92 2.08 -44.96
C GLY A 99 -7.77 2.61 -45.79
#